data_AF-A0A6N7Z4K6-F1
#
_entry.id   AF-A0A6N7Z4K6-F1
#
_cell.length_a   1.000
_cell.length_b   1.000
_cell.length_c   1.000
_cell.angle_alpha   90.00
_cell.angle_beta   90.00
_cell.angle_gamma   90.00
#
_symmetry.space_group_name_H-M   'P 1'
#
loop_
_entity.id
_entity.type
_entity.pdbx_description
1 polymer ?
#
loop_
_entity_poly.entity_id
_entity_poly.type
_entity_poly.pdbx_seq_one_letter_code
_entity_poly.pdbx_strand_id
1 'polypeptide(L)'
;MNSPGFRVDADKVAEAGNGISRSVKDQDNFELRGLCGESDLYGHQGLHDALMDFCVRWSDGLDVLTGDGGAIGSALTKAADAYRGIDDATARTLGGDPGQGAVDGG
;
A
#
# COMPACT_ATOMS: atom_id res chain seq x y z
N MET A 1 26.97 -16.80 11.45
CA MET A 1 26.53 -17.75 10.39
C MET A 1 25.40 -17.10 9.62
N ASN A 2 25.53 -16.94 8.30
CA ASN A 2 24.45 -16.42 7.45
C ASN A 2 23.60 -17.61 6.99
N SER A 3 22.40 -17.77 7.55
CA SER A 3 21.43 -18.75 7.06
C SER A 3 21.06 -18.43 5.60
N PRO A 4 20.91 -19.41 4.69
CA PRO A 4 20.59 -19.19 3.27
C PRO A 4 19.11 -18.81 3.04
N GLY A 5 18.50 -18.10 3.99
CA GLY A 5 17.12 -17.65 3.93
C GLY A 5 16.97 -16.29 3.26
N PHE A 6 15.77 -16.04 2.73
CA PHE A 6 15.35 -14.75 2.21
C PHE A 6 15.30 -13.73 3.37
N ARG A 7 16.16 -12.71 3.34
CA ARG A 7 16.09 -11.60 4.31
C ARG A 7 15.13 -10.56 3.77
N VAL A 8 14.03 -10.36 4.48
CA VAL A 8 13.11 -9.25 4.20
C VAL A 8 13.50 -8.07 5.06
N ASP A 9 13.70 -6.93 4.40
CA ASP A 9 13.74 -5.64 5.08
C ASP A 9 12.29 -5.20 5.34
N ALA A 10 11.78 -5.52 6.53
CA ALA A 10 10.40 -5.25 6.91
C ALA A 10 10.07 -3.75 6.90
N ASP A 11 11.07 -2.89 7.15
CA ASP A 11 10.89 -1.45 7.12
C ASP A 11 10.71 -0.95 5.68
N LYS A 12 11.47 -1.49 4.72
CA LYS A 12 11.27 -1.18 3.30
C LYS A 12 9.93 -1.67 2.77
N VAL A 13 9.46 -2.82 3.23
CA VAL A 13 8.13 -3.33 2.86
C VAL A 13 7.03 -2.42 3.43
N ALA A 14 7.15 -1.99 4.69
CA ALA A 14 6.22 -1.05 5.30
C ALA A 14 6.25 0.33 4.61
N GLU A 15 7.43 0.82 4.26
CA GLU A 15 7.62 2.07 3.50
C GLU A 15 6.89 2.00 2.16
N ALA A 16 7.04 0.90 1.41
CA ALA A 16 6.34 0.69 0.15
C ALA A 16 4.81 0.65 0.33
N GLY A 17 4.31 -0.09 1.32
CA GLY A 17 2.86 -0.16 1.61
C GLY A 17 2.27 1.20 1.96
N ASN A 18 2.98 1.99 2.78
CA ASN A 18 2.58 3.34 3.16
C ASN A 18 2.65 4.32 1.98
N GLY A 19 3.68 4.23 1.15
CA GLY A 19 3.85 5.04 -0.06
C GLY A 19 2.68 4.86 -1.03
N ILE A 20 2.34 3.60 -1.33
CA ILE A 20 1.20 3.26 -2.18
C ILE A 20 -0.11 3.79 -1.58
N SER A 21 -0.35 3.54 -0.29
CA SER A 21 -1.57 4.00 0.38
C SER A 21 -1.74 5.53 0.33
N ARG A 22 -0.64 6.28 0.44
CA ARG A 22 -0.65 7.74 0.30
C ARG A 22 -1.00 8.15 -1.13
N SER A 23 -0.34 7.57 -2.13
CA SER A 23 -0.61 7.87 -3.55
C SER A 23 -2.05 7.56 -3.94
N VAL A 24 -2.62 6.48 -3.42
CA VAL A 24 -4.02 6.10 -3.64
C VAL A 24 -4.97 7.10 -2.97
N LYS A 25 -4.72 7.49 -1.72
CA LYS A 25 -5.55 8.45 -0.99
C LYS A 25 -5.58 9.84 -1.65
N ASP A 26 -4.48 10.25 -2.28
CA ASP A 26 -4.41 11.52 -2.99
C ASP A 26 -5.35 11.53 -4.22
N GLN A 27 -5.58 10.38 -4.86
CA GLN A 27 -6.47 10.24 -6.02
C GLN A 27 -7.96 10.26 -5.67
N ASP A 28 -8.33 9.88 -4.43
CA ASP A 28 -9.73 9.80 -3.97
C ASP A 28 -10.42 11.17 -3.81
N ASN A 29 -9.68 12.27 -3.94
CA ASN A 29 -10.19 13.63 -3.67
C ASN A 29 -10.81 14.33 -4.90
N PHE A 30 -10.72 13.76 -6.11
CA PHE A 30 -11.31 14.39 -7.29
C PHE A 30 -11.67 13.37 -8.38
N GLU A 31 -12.97 13.19 -8.60
CA GLU A 31 -13.48 12.35 -9.69
C GLU A 31 -13.52 13.14 -10.99
N LEU A 32 -12.94 12.60 -12.08
CA LEU A 32 -12.93 13.28 -13.37
C LEU A 32 -14.34 13.53 -13.95
N ARG A 33 -15.34 12.75 -13.53
CA ARG A 33 -16.74 13.00 -13.91
C ARG A 33 -17.24 14.40 -13.51
N GLY A 34 -16.68 15.01 -12.47
CA GLY A 34 -16.98 16.39 -12.08
C GLY A 34 -16.34 17.47 -12.97
N LEU A 35 -15.37 17.11 -13.81
CA LEU A 35 -14.62 18.06 -14.66
C LEU A 35 -15.42 18.57 -15.86
N CYS A 36 -16.42 17.80 -16.31
CA CYS A 36 -17.12 18.05 -17.57
C CYS A 36 -18.01 19.29 -17.51
N GLY A 37 -18.50 19.68 -16.33
CA GLY A 37 -19.42 20.80 -16.17
C GLY A 37 -20.72 20.68 -16.98
N GLU A 38 -21.47 21.77 -17.02
CA GLU A 38 -22.77 21.83 -17.69
C GLU A 38 -22.64 21.88 -19.22
N SER A 39 -23.58 21.27 -19.93
CA SER A 39 -23.60 21.21 -21.41
C SER A 39 -23.57 22.58 -22.08
N ASP A 40 -24.17 23.59 -21.44
CA ASP A 40 -24.29 24.96 -21.97
C ASP A 40 -22.95 25.70 -22.03
N LEU A 41 -21.92 25.17 -21.37
CA LEU A 41 -20.54 25.67 -21.48
C LEU A 41 -19.90 25.29 -22.83
N TYR A 42 -20.56 24.43 -23.61
CA TYR A 42 -20.05 23.88 -24.86
C TYR A 42 -20.86 24.40 -26.04
N GLY A 43 -20.16 24.86 -27.08
CA GLY A 43 -20.81 25.30 -28.33
C GLY A 43 -21.41 24.18 -29.18
N HIS A 44 -21.22 22.91 -28.79
CA HIS A 44 -21.70 21.75 -29.52
C HIS A 44 -21.95 20.56 -28.60
N GLN A 45 -23.18 20.01 -28.61
CA GLN A 45 -23.57 18.91 -27.72
C GLN A 45 -22.69 17.67 -27.88
N GLY A 46 -22.39 17.26 -29.12
CA GLY A 46 -21.54 16.09 -29.34
C GLY A 46 -20.09 16.22 -28.79
N LEU A 47 -19.61 17.45 -28.56
CA LEU A 47 -18.31 17.65 -27.91
C LEU A 47 -18.43 17.43 -26.39
N HIS A 48 -19.49 17.95 -25.78
CA HIS A 48 -19.79 17.70 -24.37
C HIS A 48 -20.00 16.21 -24.12
N ASP A 49 -20.82 15.53 -24.93
CA ASP A 49 -21.08 14.09 -24.80
C ASP A 49 -19.79 13.26 -24.89
N ALA A 50 -18.90 13.59 -25.82
CA ALA A 50 -17.63 12.88 -25.98
C ALA A 50 -16.68 13.08 -24.80
N LEU A 51 -16.61 14.31 -24.25
CA LEU A 51 -15.81 14.59 -23.06
C LEU A 51 -16.40 13.91 -21.82
N MET A 52 -17.73 13.90 -21.70
CA MET A 52 -18.43 13.22 -20.62
C MET A 52 -18.15 11.71 -20.64
N ASP A 53 -18.27 11.05 -21.80
CA ASP A 53 -17.95 9.61 -21.93
C ASP A 53 -16.51 9.31 -21.51
N PHE A 54 -15.56 10.15 -21.95
CA PHE A 54 -14.16 10.04 -21.56
C PHE A 54 -13.98 10.15 -20.04
N CYS A 55 -14.54 11.20 -19.43
CA CYS A 55 -14.38 11.45 -18.00
C CYS A 55 -15.05 10.38 -17.13
N VAL A 56 -16.21 9.85 -17.51
CA VAL A 56 -16.85 8.71 -16.81
C VAL A 56 -15.95 7.48 -16.88
N ARG A 57 -15.58 7.05 -18.09
CA ARG A 57 -14.79 5.83 -18.28
C ARG A 57 -13.43 5.91 -17.62
N TRP A 58 -12.81 7.09 -17.62
CA TRP A 58 -11.55 7.30 -16.94
C TRP A 58 -11.72 7.30 -15.43
N SER A 59 -12.77 7.92 -14.89
CA SER A 59 -13.06 7.87 -13.45
C SER A 59 -13.24 6.43 -12.96
N ASP A 60 -14.01 5.62 -13.68
CA ASP A 60 -14.21 4.21 -13.35
C ASP A 60 -12.89 3.42 -13.39
N GLY A 61 -12.03 3.70 -14.38
CA GLY A 61 -10.71 3.10 -14.49
C GLY A 61 -9.77 3.51 -13.34
N LEU A 62 -9.83 4.77 -12.91
CA LEU A 62 -9.10 5.24 -11.74
C LEU A 62 -9.59 4.56 -10.47
N ASP A 63 -10.90 4.42 -10.27
CA ASP A 63 -11.49 3.76 -9.09
C ASP A 63 -11.02 2.30 -8.97
N VAL A 64 -10.91 1.57 -10.08
CA VAL A 64 -10.35 0.22 -10.11
C VAL A 64 -8.86 0.23 -9.75
N LEU A 65 -8.08 1.12 -10.37
CA LEU A 65 -6.63 1.20 -10.15
C LEU A 65 -6.28 1.60 -8.71
N THR A 66 -7.02 2.55 -8.13
CA THR A 66 -6.84 2.99 -6.74
C THR A 66 -7.29 1.91 -5.76
N GLY A 67 -8.37 1.18 -6.06
CA GLY A 67 -8.81 0.01 -5.30
C GLY A 67 -7.74 -1.08 -5.23
N ASP A 68 -7.19 -1.46 -6.39
CA ASP A 68 -6.10 -2.45 -6.47
C ASP A 68 -4.83 -1.95 -5.74
N GLY A 69 -4.47 -0.68 -5.93
CA GLY A 69 -3.37 -0.05 -5.21
C GLY A 69 -3.56 -0.12 -3.70
N GLY A 70 -4.77 0.18 -3.20
CA GLY A 70 -5.10 0.08 -1.78
C GLY A 70 -4.97 -1.35 -1.24
N ALA A 71 -5.40 -2.35 -2.00
CA ALA A 71 -5.24 -3.76 -1.65
C ALA A 71 -3.77 -4.17 -1.56
N ILE A 72 -2.93 -3.75 -2.52
CA ILE A 72 -1.48 -3.99 -2.51
C ILE A 72 -0.83 -3.32 -1.30
N GLY A 73 -1.14 -2.04 -1.06
CA GLY A 73 -0.62 -1.30 0.09
C GLY A 73 -0.95 -2.00 1.42
N SER A 74 -2.20 -2.41 1.61
CA SER A 74 -2.64 -3.15 2.80
C SER A 74 -1.91 -4.49 2.96
N ALA A 75 -1.73 -5.23 1.87
CA ALA A 75 -1.03 -6.52 1.90
C ALA A 75 0.43 -6.36 2.31
N LEU A 76 1.13 -5.35 1.79
CA LEU A 76 2.52 -5.05 2.16
C LEU A 76 2.65 -4.68 3.64
N THR A 77 1.78 -3.82 4.16
CA THR A 77 1.79 -3.47 5.59
C THR A 77 1.56 -4.70 6.47
N LYS A 78 0.57 -5.54 6.14
CA LYS A 78 0.32 -6.80 6.87
C LYS A 78 1.52 -7.74 6.84
N ALA A 79 2.20 -7.84 5.69
CA ALA A 79 3.39 -8.67 5.56
C ALA A 79 4.53 -8.13 6.44
N ALA A 80 4.78 -6.82 6.45
CA ALA A 80 5.79 -6.21 7.30
C ALA A 80 5.51 -6.46 8.80
N ASP A 81 4.25 -6.33 9.22
CA ASP A 81 3.85 -6.61 10.62
C ASP A 81 4.05 -8.08 11.00
N ALA A 82 3.78 -9.00 10.07
CA ALA A 82 4.03 -10.42 10.28
C ALA A 82 5.53 -10.72 10.44
N TYR A 83 6.40 -10.12 9.62
CA TYR A 83 7.84 -10.27 9.76
C TYR A 83 8.33 -9.77 11.13
N ARG A 84 7.93 -8.56 11.54
CA ARG A 84 8.28 -8.00 12.86
C ARG A 84 7.79 -8.89 14.00
N GLY A 85 6.56 -9.42 13.90
CA GLY A 85 6.02 -10.32 14.92
C GLY A 85 6.83 -11.60 15.11
N ILE A 86 7.35 -12.17 14.01
CA ILE A 86 8.23 -13.35 14.05
C ILE A 86 9.60 -12.99 14.63
N ASP A 87 10.18 -11.86 14.22
CA ASP A 87 11.47 -11.39 14.73
C ASP A 87 11.41 -11.13 16.24
N ASP A 88 10.36 -10.45 16.71
CA ASP A 88 10.13 -10.21 18.13
C ASP A 88 9.93 -11.50 18.92
N ALA A 89 9.13 -12.44 18.39
CA ALA A 89 8.92 -13.74 19.03
C ALA A 89 10.23 -14.52 19.14
N THR A 90 11.04 -14.52 18.08
CA THR A 90 12.35 -15.18 18.05
C THR A 90 13.31 -14.53 19.04
N ALA A 91 13.38 -13.19 19.08
CA ALA A 91 14.21 -12.45 20.02
C ALA A 91 13.88 -12.78 21.48
N ARG A 92 12.58 -12.91 21.82
CA ARG A 92 12.14 -13.34 23.16
C ARG A 92 12.59 -14.76 23.50
N THR A 93 12.58 -15.68 22.53
CA THR A 93 13.05 -17.07 22.76
C THR A 93 14.57 -17.18 22.89
N LEU A 94 15.32 -16.28 22.25
CA LEU A 94 16.79 -16.25 22.28
C LEU A 94 17.35 -15.42 23.45
N GLY A 95 16.56 -14.51 24.04
CA GLY A 95 16.99 -13.69 25.19
C GLY A 95 17.14 -14.45 26.51
N GLY A 96 16.62 -15.68 26.59
CA GLY A 96 16.94 -16.61 27.66
C GLY A 96 17.97 -17.61 27.14
N ASP A 97 19.27 -17.29 27.25
CA ASP A 97 20.32 -18.28 27.02
C ASP A 97 20.40 -19.21 28.25
N PRO A 98 19.98 -20.49 28.17
CA PRO A 98 20.16 -21.44 29.26
C PRO A 98 21.63 -21.69 29.62
N GLY A 99 22.57 -21.32 28.75
CA GLY A 99 24.02 -21.34 28.99
C GLY A 99 24.54 -20.18 29.83
N GLN A 100 23.77 -19.11 30.03
CA GLN A 100 24.22 -17.95 30.81
C GLN A 100 24.39 -18.28 32.30
N GLY A 101 23.58 -19.21 32.83
CA GLY A 101 23.78 -19.76 34.18
C GLY A 101 25.03 -20.63 34.33
N ALA A 102 25.62 -21.12 33.23
CA ALA A 102 26.82 -21.95 33.25
C ALA A 102 28.12 -21.16 33.27
N VAL A 103 28.09 -19.86 32.90
CA VAL A 103 29.27 -18.97 32.92
C VAL A 103 29.37 -18.12 34.19
N ASP A 104 28.23 -17.76 34.80
CA ASP A 104 28.20 -16.93 36.01
C ASP A 104 28.34 -17.75 37.31
N GLY A 105 28.33 -19.08 37.21
CA GLY A 105 28.48 -20.02 38.34
C GLY A 105 29.81 -20.79 38.37
N GLY A 106 30.78 -20.41 37.53
CA GLY A 106 32.11 -21.04 37.41
C GLY A 106 33.23 -20.24 38.08
#